data_AF-A0A2V6ZFI7-F1
#
_entry.id   AF-A0A2V6ZFI7-F1
#
_cell.length_a   1.000
_cell.length_b   1.000
_cell.length_c   1.000
_cell.angle_alpha   90.00
_cell.angle_beta   90.00
_cell.angle_gamma   90.00
#
_symmetry.space_group_name_H-M   'P 1'
#
loop_
_entity.id
_entity.type
_entity.pdbx_description
1 polymer ?
#
loop_
_entity_poly.entity_id
_entity_poly.type
_entity_poly.pdbx_seq_one_letter_code
_entity_poly.pdbx_strand_id
1 'polypeptide(L)'
;MVIFVAVASLAGGAARAGTAQPAGPVAPAAAGDLASEVTKLKGEIEGLKGIVPDQSHVMKDIAYHFSNLWFAGQARNWPLAGFYLSETRSHLRWAVRIRPVRRTTSGEIDLRGILEGMDRSLLTGVQKTIEARDLAAFSKAYRDTLSGCYACHQASEKPYLRLRVPDAPEGRMIEFSPAGSGG
;
A
#
# COMPACT_ATOMS: atom_id res chain seq x y z
N MET A 1 52.06 -49.01 -5.29
CA MET A 1 53.39 -49.13 -5.95
C MET A 1 53.81 -47.75 -6.42
N VAL A 2 54.85 -47.21 -5.77
CA VAL A 2 55.92 -46.33 -6.28
C VAL A 2 55.54 -45.13 -7.18
N ILE A 3 55.58 -43.95 -6.54
CA ILE A 3 56.17 -42.65 -6.94
C ILE A 3 56.70 -42.53 -8.39
N PHE A 4 56.33 -41.45 -9.08
CA PHE A 4 57.31 -40.67 -9.87
C PHE A 4 57.14 -39.16 -9.65
N VAL A 5 58.24 -38.57 -9.21
CA VAL A 5 58.50 -37.15 -9.06
C VAL A 5 58.83 -36.57 -10.44
N ALA A 6 58.27 -35.42 -10.77
CA ALA A 6 58.80 -34.55 -11.81
C ALA A 6 59.08 -33.16 -11.19
N VAL A 7 60.36 -32.91 -10.94
CA VAL A 7 60.89 -31.57 -10.62
C VAL A 7 61.05 -30.82 -11.93
N ALA A 8 60.40 -29.66 -12.05
CA ALA A 8 60.74 -28.66 -13.04
C ALA A 8 61.02 -27.33 -12.31
N SER A 9 62.32 -27.04 -12.15
CA SER A 9 62.82 -25.77 -11.65
C SER A 9 62.75 -24.73 -12.77
N LEU A 10 62.12 -23.58 -12.53
CA LEU A 10 62.32 -22.38 -13.35
C LEU A 10 62.28 -21.11 -12.48
N ALA A 11 63.47 -20.51 -12.41
CA ALA A 11 63.81 -19.09 -12.31
C ALA A 11 62.99 -18.18 -11.38
N GLY A 12 63.69 -17.67 -10.36
CA GLY A 12 63.21 -16.62 -9.47
C GLY A 12 62.93 -15.31 -10.20
N GLY A 13 61.70 -14.82 -10.04
CA GLY A 13 61.37 -13.40 -10.17
C GLY A 13 61.28 -12.79 -8.78
N ALA A 14 62.07 -11.75 -8.53
CA ALA A 14 62.02 -10.99 -7.28
C ALA A 14 60.68 -10.25 -7.17
N ALA A 15 59.72 -10.83 -6.44
CA ALA A 15 58.51 -10.14 -6.03
C ALA A 15 58.90 -9.09 -4.99
N ARG A 16 58.66 -7.80 -5.30
CA ARG A 16 58.71 -6.75 -4.28
C ARG A 16 57.62 -7.06 -3.25
N ALA A 17 58.04 -7.39 -2.04
CA ALA A 17 57.18 -7.46 -0.88
C ALA A 17 56.61 -6.05 -0.64
N GLY A 18 55.42 -5.79 -1.19
CA GLY A 18 54.56 -4.74 -0.68
C GLY A 18 54.17 -5.13 0.74
N THR A 19 54.56 -4.32 1.72
CA THR A 19 54.12 -4.49 3.09
C THR A 19 52.60 -4.43 3.12
N ALA A 20 51.95 -5.57 3.33
CA ALA A 20 50.54 -5.59 3.67
C ALA A 20 50.39 -4.82 4.98
N GLN A 21 49.82 -3.61 4.89
CA GLN A 21 49.44 -2.83 6.05
C GLN A 21 48.44 -3.67 6.85
N PRO A 22 48.68 -3.98 8.13
CA PRO A 22 47.67 -4.66 8.93
C PRO A 22 46.41 -3.80 8.96
N ALA A 23 45.25 -4.43 8.77
CA ALA A 23 43.97 -3.75 8.95
C ALA A 23 43.97 -3.13 10.35
N GLY A 24 43.95 -1.80 10.40
CA GLY A 24 43.86 -1.08 11.67
C GLY A 24 42.58 -1.47 12.41
N PRO A 25 42.54 -1.34 13.74
CA PRO A 25 41.35 -1.64 14.50
C PRO A 25 40.19 -0.80 13.94
N VAL A 26 39.06 -1.43 13.61
CA VAL A 26 37.82 -0.68 13.40
C VAL A 26 37.50 -0.05 14.74
N ALA A 27 37.76 1.25 14.87
CA ALA A 27 37.47 1.98 16.08
C ALA A 27 35.97 1.84 16.37
N PRO A 28 35.56 1.43 17.58
CA PRO A 28 34.16 1.43 17.94
C PRO A 28 33.66 2.87 17.81
N ALA A 29 32.58 3.09 17.07
CA ALA A 29 31.91 4.38 17.04
C ALA A 29 31.70 4.82 18.50
N ALA A 30 32.31 5.94 18.89
CA ALA A 30 32.20 6.42 20.26
C ALA A 30 30.72 6.65 20.54
N ALA A 31 30.19 6.18 21.67
CA ALA A 31 28.76 6.21 21.98
C ALA A 31 28.10 7.61 21.85
N GLY A 32 28.88 8.69 21.89
CA GLY A 32 28.42 10.06 21.62
C GLY A 32 28.04 10.34 20.16
N ASP A 33 28.67 9.65 19.20
CA ASP A 33 28.35 9.74 17.77
C ASP A 33 26.98 9.11 17.47
N LEU A 34 26.73 7.92 18.04
CA LEU A 34 25.45 7.22 17.93
C LEU A 34 24.29 8.01 18.57
N ALA A 35 24.51 8.65 19.71
CA ALA A 35 23.46 9.45 20.38
C ALA A 35 23.08 10.70 19.55
N SER A 36 24.07 11.34 18.91
CA SER A 36 23.85 12.45 17.99
C SER A 36 23.08 11.99 16.75
N GLU A 37 23.47 10.87 16.16
CA GLU A 37 22.79 10.29 15.00
C GLU A 37 21.34 9.91 15.31
N VAL A 38 21.06 9.28 16.45
CA VAL A 38 19.69 8.97 16.89
C VAL A 38 18.86 10.25 17.06
N THR A 39 19.46 11.32 17.58
CA THR A 39 18.76 12.61 17.74
C THR A 39 18.41 13.21 16.39
N LYS A 40 19.35 13.17 15.44
CA LYS A 40 19.14 13.61 14.06
C LYS A 40 18.03 12.80 13.37
N LEU A 41 18.09 11.47 13.43
CA LEU A 41 17.09 10.58 12.83
C LEU A 41 15.70 10.79 13.43
N LYS A 42 15.60 11.02 14.75
CA LYS A 42 14.32 11.40 15.38
C LYS A 42 13.79 12.72 14.83
N GLY A 43 14.66 13.72 14.66
CA GLY A 43 14.29 14.98 14.03
C GLY A 43 13.79 14.81 12.60
N GLU A 44 14.48 13.99 11.80
CA GLU A 44 14.04 13.65 10.43
C GLU A 44 12.69 12.93 10.43
N ILE A 45 12.46 11.98 11.35
CA ILE A 45 11.17 11.29 11.48
C ILE A 45 10.04 12.26 11.81
N GLU A 46 10.24 13.21 12.73
CA GLU A 46 9.24 14.23 13.04
C GLU A 46 9.00 15.18 11.87
N GLY A 47 10.06 15.55 11.13
CA GLY A 47 9.94 16.30 9.88
C GLY A 47 9.12 15.55 8.82
N LEU A 48 9.40 14.25 8.62
CA LEU A 48 8.67 13.39 7.69
C LEU A 48 7.19 13.26 8.07
N LYS A 49 6.88 13.06 9.37
CA LYS A 49 5.49 13.02 9.86
C LYS A 49 4.71 14.30 9.55
N GLY A 50 5.39 15.43 9.47
CA GLY A 50 4.79 16.72 9.11
C GLY A 50 4.46 16.89 7.62
N ILE A 51 5.03 16.07 6.73
CA ILE A 51 4.85 16.20 5.27
C ILE A 51 4.16 15.01 4.62
N VAL A 52 4.11 13.84 5.26
CA VAL A 52 3.41 12.67 4.71
C VAL A 52 1.89 12.89 4.71
N PRO A 53 1.17 12.36 3.69
CA PRO A 53 -0.28 12.45 3.65
C PRO A 53 -0.93 11.86 4.90
N ASP A 54 -1.91 12.57 5.42
CA ASP A 54 -2.72 12.08 6.52
C ASP A 54 -3.82 11.12 6.03
N GLN A 55 -4.56 10.54 6.98
CA GLN A 55 -5.63 9.61 6.65
C GLN A 55 -6.76 10.28 5.83
N SER A 56 -6.99 11.60 5.98
CA SER A 56 -8.06 12.30 5.26
C SER A 56 -7.74 12.42 3.77
N HIS A 57 -6.46 12.64 3.44
CA HIS A 57 -5.98 12.61 2.07
C HIS A 57 -6.23 11.25 1.42
N VAL A 58 -5.84 10.17 2.11
CA VAL A 58 -6.06 8.80 1.60
C VAL A 58 -7.56 8.49 1.45
N MET A 59 -8.41 9.00 2.34
CA MET A 59 -9.88 8.84 2.22
C MET A 59 -10.45 9.54 0.99
N LYS A 60 -9.83 10.64 0.52
CA LYS A 60 -10.19 11.27 -0.75
C LYS A 60 -9.84 10.36 -1.94
N ASP A 61 -8.67 9.72 -1.90
CA ASP A 61 -8.26 8.78 -2.97
C ASP A 61 -9.18 7.55 -3.01
N ILE A 62 -9.56 7.02 -1.84
CA ILE A 62 -10.55 5.94 -1.73
C ILE A 62 -11.88 6.35 -2.36
N ALA A 63 -12.36 7.57 -2.07
CA ALA A 63 -13.60 8.09 -2.64
C ALA A 63 -13.51 8.20 -4.16
N TYR A 64 -12.39 8.68 -4.70
CA TYR A 64 -12.14 8.76 -6.14
C TYR A 64 -12.20 7.38 -6.81
N HIS A 65 -11.40 6.42 -6.31
CA HIS A 65 -11.34 5.08 -6.90
C HIS A 65 -12.67 4.34 -6.78
N PHE A 66 -13.32 4.39 -5.62
CA PHE A 66 -14.59 3.69 -5.40
C PHE A 66 -15.74 4.36 -6.18
N SER A 67 -15.70 5.67 -6.40
CA SER A 67 -16.67 6.33 -7.29
C SER A 67 -16.47 5.90 -8.74
N ASN A 68 -15.23 5.86 -9.23
CA ASN A 68 -14.95 5.45 -10.60
C ASN A 68 -15.20 3.95 -10.85
N LEU A 69 -15.07 3.10 -9.81
CA LEU A 69 -15.48 1.70 -9.86
C LEU A 69 -16.95 1.54 -10.30
N TRP A 70 -17.85 2.39 -9.79
CA TRP A 70 -19.26 2.36 -10.18
C TRP A 70 -19.41 2.56 -11.69
N PHE A 71 -18.84 3.62 -12.24
CA PHE A 71 -18.97 3.95 -13.65
C PHE A 71 -18.32 2.90 -14.56
N ALA A 72 -17.16 2.37 -14.18
CA ALA A 72 -16.52 1.28 -14.91
C ALA A 72 -17.38 0.01 -14.94
N GLY A 73 -17.98 -0.36 -13.80
CA GLY A 73 -18.88 -1.51 -13.73
C GLY A 73 -20.19 -1.30 -14.51
N GLN A 74 -20.77 -0.10 -14.43
CA GLN A 74 -21.98 0.25 -15.20
C GLN A 74 -21.73 0.22 -16.72
N ALA A 75 -20.54 0.64 -17.17
CA ALA A 75 -20.11 0.53 -18.55
C ALA A 75 -19.69 -0.91 -18.96
N ARG A 76 -19.75 -1.88 -18.04
CA ARG A 76 -19.31 -3.27 -18.23
C ARG A 76 -17.84 -3.38 -18.64
N ASN A 77 -17.02 -2.40 -18.27
CA ASN A 77 -15.59 -2.43 -18.45
C ASN A 77 -14.95 -3.12 -17.25
N TRP A 78 -15.07 -4.45 -17.23
CA TRP A 78 -14.66 -5.30 -16.10
C TRP A 78 -13.17 -5.19 -15.74
N PRO A 79 -12.22 -5.07 -16.70
CA PRO A 79 -10.83 -4.81 -16.35
C PRO A 79 -10.64 -3.50 -15.60
N LEU A 80 -11.30 -2.42 -16.05
CA LEU A 80 -11.22 -1.11 -15.39
C LEU A 80 -11.92 -1.13 -14.02
N ALA A 81 -13.04 -1.83 -13.89
CA ALA A 81 -13.70 -2.05 -12.61
C ALA A 81 -12.78 -2.81 -11.65
N GLY A 82 -12.13 -3.89 -12.11
CA GLY A 82 -11.14 -4.64 -11.32
C GLY A 82 -9.99 -3.75 -10.85
N PHE A 83 -9.46 -2.90 -11.72
CA PHE A 83 -8.42 -1.92 -11.37
C PHE A 83 -8.88 -1.00 -10.23
N TYR A 84 -10.03 -0.33 -10.37
CA TYR A 84 -10.53 0.60 -9.35
C TYR A 84 -10.88 -0.07 -8.02
N LEU A 85 -11.37 -1.32 -8.03
CA LEU A 85 -11.55 -2.08 -6.80
C LEU A 85 -10.21 -2.39 -6.12
N SER A 86 -9.17 -2.72 -6.89
CA SER A 86 -7.84 -2.99 -6.35
C SER A 86 -7.21 -1.74 -5.73
N GLU A 87 -7.37 -0.59 -6.37
CA GLU A 87 -6.91 0.71 -5.85
C GLU A 87 -7.66 1.09 -4.57
N THR A 88 -8.99 0.91 -4.56
CA THR A 88 -9.81 1.12 -3.35
C THR A 88 -9.28 0.29 -2.18
N ARG A 89 -9.04 -1.01 -2.40
CA ARG A 89 -8.50 -1.93 -1.38
C ARG A 89 -7.11 -1.51 -0.90
N SER A 90 -6.24 -1.12 -1.82
CA SER A 90 -4.88 -0.66 -1.50
C SER A 90 -4.90 0.57 -0.58
N HIS A 91 -5.73 1.56 -0.93
CA HIS A 91 -5.83 2.81 -0.19
C HIS A 91 -6.55 2.63 1.16
N LEU A 92 -7.55 1.75 1.26
CA LEU A 92 -8.13 1.39 2.56
C LEU A 92 -7.08 0.81 3.52
N ARG A 93 -6.23 -0.10 3.03
CA ARG A 93 -5.11 -0.62 3.83
C ARG A 93 -4.09 0.46 4.17
N TRP A 94 -3.88 1.44 3.30
CA TRP A 94 -3.01 2.58 3.60
C TRP A 94 -3.60 3.48 4.68
N ALA A 95 -4.88 3.83 4.60
CA ALA A 95 -5.59 4.63 5.59
C ALA A 95 -5.52 3.99 7.00
N VAL A 96 -5.73 2.68 7.08
CA VAL A 96 -5.62 1.94 8.35
C VAL A 96 -4.17 1.82 8.84
N ARG A 97 -3.17 1.75 7.94
CA ARG A 97 -1.76 1.81 8.36
C ARG A 97 -1.38 3.16 8.97
N ILE A 98 -1.92 4.26 8.45
CA ILE A 98 -1.69 5.61 9.01
C ILE A 98 -2.25 5.72 10.43
N ARG A 99 -3.50 5.27 10.63
CA ARG A 99 -4.16 5.28 11.94
C ARG A 99 -4.89 3.94 12.16
N PRO A 100 -4.23 2.94 12.76
CA PRO A 100 -4.86 1.64 12.95
C PRO A 100 -5.82 1.59 14.14
N VAL A 101 -5.59 2.42 15.16
CA VAL A 101 -6.46 2.56 16.33
C VAL A 101 -6.96 3.99 16.37
N ARG A 102 -8.26 4.15 16.62
CA ARG A 102 -8.91 5.46 16.76
C ARG A 102 -9.52 5.60 18.14
N ARG A 103 -9.24 6.73 18.80
CA ARG A 103 -9.92 7.12 20.04
C ARG A 103 -11.28 7.72 19.69
N THR A 104 -12.29 7.26 20.40
CA THR A 104 -13.68 7.68 20.30
C THR A 104 -14.20 8.01 21.70
N THR A 105 -15.39 8.60 21.79
CA THR A 105 -16.06 8.83 23.08
C THR A 105 -16.34 7.52 23.83
N SER A 106 -16.53 6.41 23.12
CA SER A 106 -16.78 5.08 23.68
C SER A 106 -15.52 4.24 23.97
N GLY A 107 -14.32 4.77 23.71
CA GLY A 107 -13.05 4.07 23.89
C GLY A 107 -12.23 3.95 22.61
N GLU A 108 -11.30 3.00 22.58
CA GLU A 108 -10.45 2.76 21.41
C GLU A 108 -11.07 1.72 20.47
N ILE A 109 -11.02 2.01 19.18
CA ILE A 109 -11.51 1.12 18.12
C ILE A 109 -10.34 0.70 17.24
N ASP A 110 -10.18 -0.60 17.03
CA ASP A 110 -9.22 -1.16 16.08
C ASP A 110 -9.82 -1.19 14.67
N LEU A 111 -9.32 -0.32 13.80
CA LEU A 111 -9.76 -0.23 12.40
C LEU A 111 -9.26 -1.39 11.54
N ARG A 112 -8.25 -2.15 11.98
CA ARG A 112 -7.75 -3.32 11.25
C ARG A 112 -8.81 -4.41 11.17
N GLY A 113 -9.44 -4.73 12.31
CA GLY A 113 -10.49 -5.75 12.37
C GLY A 113 -11.72 -5.36 11.54
N ILE A 114 -12.10 -4.08 11.57
CA ILE A 114 -13.19 -3.55 10.75
C ILE A 114 -12.86 -3.70 9.26
N LEU A 115 -11.67 -3.26 8.83
CA LEU A 115 -11.25 -3.38 7.45
C LEU A 115 -11.15 -4.85 6.99
N GLU A 116 -10.58 -5.74 7.81
CA GLU A 116 -10.47 -7.16 7.49
C GLU A 116 -11.86 -7.79 7.30
N GLY A 117 -12.82 -7.47 8.17
CA GLY A 117 -14.21 -7.89 8.03
C GLY A 117 -14.84 -7.39 6.73
N MET A 118 -14.68 -6.09 6.43
CA MET A 118 -15.17 -5.49 5.18
C MET A 118 -14.54 -6.10 3.93
N ASP A 119 -13.23 -6.38 3.95
CA ASP A 119 -12.52 -6.91 2.78
C ASP A 119 -12.94 -8.35 2.47
N ARG A 120 -13.00 -9.22 3.49
CA ARG A 120 -13.41 -10.63 3.34
C ARG A 120 -14.88 -10.80 2.94
N SER A 121 -15.72 -9.83 3.27
CA SER A 121 -17.15 -9.84 2.95
C SER A 121 -17.47 -8.98 1.72
N LEU A 122 -17.62 -7.67 1.92
CA LEU A 122 -18.16 -6.72 0.95
C LEU A 122 -17.26 -6.56 -0.27
N LEU A 123 -15.97 -6.26 -0.09
CA LEU A 123 -15.05 -6.04 -1.22
C LEU A 123 -14.81 -7.34 -2.01
N THR A 124 -14.73 -8.47 -1.31
CA THR A 124 -14.66 -9.80 -1.95
C THR A 124 -15.96 -10.13 -2.68
N GLY A 125 -17.11 -9.72 -2.17
CA GLY A 125 -18.39 -9.80 -2.86
C GLY A 125 -18.39 -9.03 -4.18
N VAL A 126 -17.95 -7.76 -4.17
CA VAL A 126 -17.82 -6.96 -5.40
C VAL A 126 -16.85 -7.62 -6.38
N GLN A 127 -15.69 -8.10 -5.92
CA GLN A 127 -14.71 -8.80 -6.75
C GLN A 127 -15.35 -9.97 -7.51
N LYS A 128 -16.11 -10.83 -6.81
CA LYS A 128 -16.80 -11.96 -7.42
C LYS A 128 -17.80 -11.53 -8.50
N THR A 129 -18.51 -10.42 -8.29
CA THR A 129 -19.45 -9.90 -9.30
C THR A 129 -18.76 -9.35 -10.55
N ILE A 130 -17.57 -8.75 -10.39
CA ILE A 130 -16.73 -8.29 -11.50
C ILE A 130 -16.21 -9.50 -12.31
N GLU A 131 -15.73 -10.52 -11.63
CA GLU A 131 -15.26 -11.77 -12.24
C GLU A 131 -16.38 -12.50 -13.00
N ALA A 132 -17.57 -12.56 -12.40
CA ALA A 132 -18.77 -13.12 -13.02
C ALA A 132 -19.37 -12.24 -14.12
N ARG A 133 -18.91 -10.98 -14.25
CA ARG A 133 -19.45 -9.98 -15.19
C ARG A 133 -20.96 -9.75 -15.05
N ASP A 134 -21.46 -9.87 -13.82
CA ASP A 134 -22.88 -9.72 -13.51
C ASP A 134 -23.17 -8.29 -13.08
N LEU A 135 -23.73 -7.50 -13.99
CA LEU A 135 -24.06 -6.10 -13.74
C LEU A 135 -25.09 -5.91 -12.61
N ALA A 136 -26.10 -6.78 -12.52
CA ALA A 136 -27.15 -6.64 -11.51
C ALA A 136 -26.60 -6.94 -10.12
N ALA A 137 -25.85 -8.04 -10.00
CA ALA A 137 -25.19 -8.41 -8.76
C ALA A 137 -24.11 -7.39 -8.36
N PHE A 138 -23.32 -6.89 -9.32
CA PHE A 138 -22.34 -5.82 -9.10
C PHE A 138 -23.01 -4.57 -8.53
N SER A 139 -24.09 -4.10 -9.15
CA SER A 139 -24.83 -2.93 -8.72
C SER A 139 -25.31 -3.04 -7.27
N LYS A 140 -25.78 -4.24 -6.87
CA LYS A 140 -26.17 -4.53 -5.50
C LYS A 140 -24.96 -4.55 -4.55
N ALA A 141 -23.92 -5.30 -4.89
CA ALA A 141 -22.72 -5.44 -4.07
C ALA A 141 -22.02 -4.09 -3.83
N TYR A 142 -22.02 -3.21 -4.83
CA TYR A 142 -21.52 -1.84 -4.70
C TYR A 142 -22.29 -1.05 -3.62
N ARG A 143 -23.63 -1.07 -3.67
CA ARG A 143 -24.49 -0.38 -2.70
C ARG A 143 -24.37 -0.97 -1.29
N ASP A 144 -24.26 -2.29 -1.18
CA ASP A 144 -24.01 -2.95 0.10
C ASP A 144 -22.65 -2.51 0.68
N THR A 145 -21.64 -2.35 -0.18
CA THR A 145 -20.30 -1.86 0.23
C THR A 145 -20.34 -0.42 0.73
N LEU A 146 -21.16 0.47 0.14
CA LEU A 146 -21.36 1.83 0.68
C LEU A 146 -21.86 1.80 2.12
N SER A 147 -22.72 0.84 2.47
CA SER A 147 -23.21 0.67 3.85
C SER A 147 -22.08 0.23 4.78
N GLY A 148 -21.18 -0.64 4.34
CA GLY A 148 -19.98 -1.00 5.09
C GLY A 148 -19.01 0.17 5.28
N CYS A 149 -18.77 0.95 4.23
CA CYS A 149 -17.96 2.17 4.31
C CYS A 149 -18.56 3.14 5.34
N TYR A 150 -19.88 3.32 5.32
CA TYR A 150 -20.56 4.17 6.30
C TYR A 150 -20.47 3.62 7.73
N ALA A 151 -20.56 2.31 7.94
CA ALA A 151 -20.40 1.71 9.26
C ALA A 151 -19.01 2.00 9.87
N CYS A 152 -17.94 1.94 9.06
CA CYS A 152 -16.60 2.32 9.50
C CYS A 152 -16.51 3.82 9.86
N HIS A 153 -17.17 4.69 9.08
CA HIS A 153 -17.27 6.11 9.40
C HIS A 153 -18.04 6.37 10.70
N GLN A 154 -19.14 5.66 10.95
CA GLN A 154 -19.92 5.77 12.18
C GLN A 154 -19.12 5.30 13.39
N ALA A 155 -18.45 4.15 13.29
CA ALA A 155 -17.53 3.67 14.32
C ALA A 155 -16.44 4.72 14.61
N SER A 156 -15.95 5.40 13.57
CA SER A 156 -14.97 6.48 13.71
C SER A 156 -15.55 7.84 14.16
N GLU A 157 -16.81 7.88 14.60
CA GLU A 157 -17.56 9.08 15.02
C GLU A 157 -17.67 10.16 13.94
N LYS A 158 -17.84 9.72 12.69
CA LYS A 158 -18.04 10.59 11.53
C LYS A 158 -19.39 10.34 10.85
N PRO A 159 -20.52 10.38 11.57
CA PRO A 159 -21.84 10.05 11.00
C PRO A 159 -22.30 11.04 9.92
N TYR A 160 -21.70 12.23 9.86
CA TYR A 160 -21.95 13.25 8.84
C TYR A 160 -21.39 12.88 7.45
N LEU A 161 -20.48 11.90 7.35
CA LEU A 161 -19.95 11.38 6.08
C LEU A 161 -20.89 10.34 5.47
N ARG A 162 -22.12 10.75 5.12
CA ARG A 162 -23.13 9.90 4.50
C ARG A 162 -22.78 9.67 3.03
N LEU A 163 -22.76 8.40 2.63
CA LEU A 163 -22.37 8.00 1.28
C LEU A 163 -23.59 7.75 0.41
N ARG A 164 -23.46 8.03 -0.89
CA ARG A 164 -24.46 7.72 -1.92
C ARG A 164 -23.75 7.27 -3.19
N VAL A 165 -24.49 6.61 -4.09
CA VAL A 165 -24.00 6.37 -5.45
C VAL A 165 -23.83 7.72 -6.15
N PRO A 166 -22.66 8.01 -6.75
CA PRO A 166 -22.45 9.25 -7.48
C PRO A 166 -23.26 9.29 -8.78
N ASP A 167 -23.79 10.46 -9.12
CA ASP A 167 -24.56 10.65 -10.37
C ASP A 167 -23.64 10.93 -11.58
N ALA A 168 -22.41 11.39 -11.33
CA ALA A 168 -21.39 11.66 -12.32
C ALA A 168 -19.97 11.40 -11.77
N PRO A 169 -18.99 11.04 -12.62
CA PRO A 169 -17.61 10.87 -12.19
C PRO A 169 -16.96 12.22 -11.86
N GLU A 170 -16.07 12.25 -10.86
CA GLU A 170 -15.34 13.48 -10.49
C GLU A 170 -14.39 13.95 -11.61
N GLY A 171 -13.83 13.01 -12.36
CA GLY A 171 -12.95 13.26 -13.50
C GLY A 171 -13.53 12.76 -14.82
N ARG A 172 -13.13 13.40 -15.93
CA ARG A 172 -13.56 13.05 -17.31
C ARG A 172 -12.41 12.59 -18.21
N MET A 173 -11.23 12.35 -17.64
CA MET A 173 -10.03 12.00 -18.41
C MET A 173 -10.02 10.53 -18.87
N ILE A 174 -10.63 9.63 -18.09
CA ILE A 174 -10.66 8.19 -18.38
C ILE A 174 -12.01 7.84 -19.00
N GLU A 175 -11.96 7.20 -20.18
CA GLU A 175 -13.15 6.60 -20.81
C GLU A 175 -13.54 5.32 -20.06
N PHE A 176 -14.80 5.22 -19.67
CA PHE A 176 -15.30 4.06 -18.92
C PHE A 176 -15.73 2.93 -19.85
N SER A 177 -16.11 3.24 -21.08
CA SER A 177 -16.51 2.24 -22.06
C SER A 177 -15.34 1.31 -22.42
N PRO A 178 -15.58 0.00 -22.65
CA PRO A 178 -14.53 -0.90 -23.10
C PRO A 178 -13.88 -0.43 -24.41
N ALA A 179 -12.60 -0.72 -24.61
CA ALA A 179 -11.95 -0.46 -25.90
C ALA A 179 -12.73 -1.17 -27.03
N GLY A 180 -13.03 -0.45 -28.11
CA GLY A 180 -13.77 -0.99 -29.26
C GLY A 180 -15.29 -0.99 -29.12
N SER A 181 -15.86 -0.39 -28.06
CA SER A 181 -17.32 -0.19 -27.95
C SER A 181 -17.81 1.13 -28.55
N GLY A 182 -16.97 1.81 -29.34
CA GLY A 182 -17.38 2.99 -30.12
C GLY A 182 -18.16 2.54 -31.36
N GLY A 183 -19.40 3.02 -31.49
CA GLY A 183 -20.15 2.97 -32.74
C GLY A 183 -19.62 3.95 -33.76
#